data_AF-A0A183FXA2-F1
#
_entry.id   AF-A0A183FXA2-F1
#
_cell.length_a   1.000
_cell.length_b   1.000
_cell.length_c   1.000
_cell.angle_alpha   90.00
_cell.angle_beta   90.00
_cell.angle_gamma   90.00
#
_symmetry.space_group_name_H-M   'P 1'
#
loop_
_entity.id
_entity.type
_entity.pdbx_description
1 polymer ?
#
loop_
_entity_poly.entity_id
_entity_poly.type
_entity_poly.pdbx_seq_one_letter_code
_entity_poly.pdbx_strand_id
1 'polypeptide(L)'
;MFGYDDSYGYSTALLAVAPYATQLALAPLTWIFLFPLFALPAVSLMLSIGNLSTHGPVLTYKRLAPIASGIGWALTWHVSERLYVEGLRAAQNLLYLVFSLRSNLDWAIRCEHSYNSRYCVNFGEENVTVGDYHHNPENHWPAQEFNRCLECSAS
;
A
#
# COMPACT_ATOMS: atom_id res chain seq x y z
N MET A 1 8.91 20.43 -23.43
CA MET A 1 8.56 21.20 -22.22
C MET A 1 7.09 20.90 -21.96
N PHE A 2 6.79 19.94 -21.08
CA PHE A 2 5.40 19.61 -20.74
C PHE A 2 4.80 20.81 -20.02
N GLY A 3 3.64 21.30 -20.48
CA GLY A 3 2.93 22.37 -19.81
C GLY A 3 2.53 21.91 -18.42
N TYR A 4 2.58 22.82 -17.44
CA TYR A 4 2.15 22.55 -16.06
C TYR A 4 0.78 21.84 -16.02
N ASP A 5 -0.15 22.24 -16.89
CA ASP A 5 -1.50 21.66 -17.01
C ASP A 5 -1.51 20.22 -17.55
N ASP A 6 -0.65 19.89 -18.51
CA ASP A 6 -0.53 18.53 -19.09
C ASP A 6 -0.13 17.51 -18.02
N SER A 7 0.69 17.93 -17.06
CA SER A 7 1.11 17.09 -15.94
C SER A 7 -0.07 16.69 -15.04
N TYR A 8 -1.05 17.55 -14.81
CA TYR A 8 -2.15 17.25 -13.88
C TYR A 8 -3.11 16.19 -14.42
N GLY A 9 -3.48 16.28 -15.70
CA GLY A 9 -4.36 15.29 -16.35
C GLY A 9 -3.73 13.90 -16.35
N TYR A 10 -2.45 13.82 -16.69
CA TYR A 10 -1.71 12.57 -16.71
C TYR A 10 -1.45 11.98 -15.32
N SER A 11 -1.01 12.81 -14.35
CA SER A 11 -0.78 12.36 -12.98
C SER A 11 -2.06 11.89 -12.29
N THR A 12 -3.19 12.54 -12.53
CA THR A 12 -4.48 12.10 -11.96
C THR A 12 -4.96 10.80 -12.58
N ALA A 13 -4.79 10.60 -13.89
CA ALA A 13 -5.08 9.33 -14.55
C ALA A 13 -4.18 8.21 -14.03
N LEU A 14 -2.89 8.46 -13.83
CA LEU A 14 -1.96 7.49 -13.23
C LEU A 14 -2.33 7.12 -11.79
N LEU A 15 -2.68 8.10 -10.96
CA LEU A 15 -3.11 7.84 -9.57
C LEU A 15 -4.41 7.05 -9.51
N ALA A 16 -5.33 7.27 -10.46
CA ALA A 16 -6.55 6.48 -10.57
C ALA A 16 -6.28 5.01 -10.98
N VAL A 17 -5.20 4.76 -11.74
CA VAL A 17 -4.84 3.42 -12.23
C VAL A 17 -3.87 2.68 -11.29
N ALA A 18 -3.13 3.39 -10.42
CA ALA A 18 -2.22 2.82 -9.44
C ALA A 18 -2.76 1.64 -8.60
N PRO A 19 -4.01 1.64 -8.09
CA PRO A 19 -4.53 0.53 -7.29
C PRO A 19 -4.80 -0.75 -8.09
N TYR A 20 -4.72 -0.75 -9.41
CA TYR A 20 -4.87 -1.98 -10.20
C TYR A 20 -3.61 -2.87 -10.14
N ALA A 21 -2.43 -2.28 -9.91
CA ALA A 21 -1.19 -3.03 -9.76
C ALA A 21 -1.22 -3.94 -8.52
N THR A 22 -1.79 -3.47 -7.41
CA THR A 22 -1.91 -4.26 -6.17
C THR A 22 -3.01 -5.31 -6.27
N GLN A 23 -4.08 -5.04 -7.01
CA GLN A 23 -5.15 -6.02 -7.27
C GLN A 23 -4.67 -7.18 -8.14
N LEU A 24 -3.75 -6.94 -9.09
CA LEU A 24 -3.15 -7.98 -9.93
C LEU A 24 -2.33 -8.99 -9.13
N ALA A 25 -1.65 -8.56 -8.06
CA ALA A 25 -0.79 -9.41 -7.25
C ALA A 25 -1.57 -10.43 -6.39
N LEU A 26 -2.86 -10.18 -6.14
CA LEU A 26 -3.73 -10.99 -5.29
C LEU A 26 -4.82 -11.73 -6.09
N ALA A 27 -4.74 -11.69 -7.42
CA ALA A 27 -5.88 -12.04 -8.26
C ALA A 27 -6.01 -13.56 -8.53
N PRO A 28 -7.23 -14.11 -8.51
CA PRO A 28 -7.49 -15.50 -8.90
C PRO A 28 -7.24 -15.73 -10.40
N LEU A 29 -7.06 -16.99 -10.82
CA LEU A 29 -6.82 -17.40 -12.22
C LEU A 29 -7.82 -16.82 -13.23
N THR A 30 -9.05 -16.54 -12.82
CA THR A 30 -10.08 -15.89 -13.67
C THR A 30 -9.69 -14.47 -14.10
N TRP A 31 -8.87 -13.78 -13.31
CA TRP A 31 -8.40 -12.42 -13.61
C TRP A 31 -7.45 -12.36 -14.80
N ILE A 32 -6.73 -13.45 -15.09
CA ILE A 32 -5.84 -13.56 -16.27
C ILE A 32 -6.62 -13.34 -17.58
N PHE A 33 -7.91 -13.71 -17.61
CA PHE A 33 -8.77 -13.52 -18.78
C PHE A 33 -9.53 -12.20 -18.74
N LEU A 34 -10.04 -11.79 -17.57
CA LEU A 34 -10.82 -10.55 -17.43
C LEU A 34 -9.96 -9.28 -17.57
N PHE A 35 -8.72 -9.33 -17.06
CA PHE A 35 -7.81 -8.19 -17.09
C PHE A 35 -7.47 -7.73 -18.51
N PRO A 36 -7.00 -8.58 -19.45
CA PRO A 36 -6.72 -8.14 -20.81
C PRO A 36 -7.98 -7.79 -21.60
N LEU A 37 -9.11 -8.43 -21.30
CA LEU A 37 -10.36 -8.22 -22.05
C LEU A 37 -11.08 -6.92 -21.67
N PHE A 38 -11.07 -6.56 -20.38
CA PHE A 38 -11.83 -5.41 -19.86
C PHE A 38 -10.96 -4.32 -19.24
N ALA A 39 -9.98 -4.68 -18.41
CA ALA A 39 -9.20 -3.70 -17.68
C ALA A 39 -8.19 -2.98 -18.59
N LEU A 40 -7.46 -3.70 -19.45
CA LEU A 40 -6.48 -3.09 -20.36
C LEU A 40 -7.11 -2.06 -21.32
N PRO A 41 -8.23 -2.36 -22.02
CA PRO A 41 -8.88 -1.36 -22.88
C PRO A 41 -9.41 -0.17 -22.09
N ALA A 42 -10.00 -0.39 -20.91
CA ALA A 42 -10.53 0.68 -20.06
C ALA A 42 -9.42 1.62 -19.55
N VAL A 43 -8.29 1.07 -19.11
CA VAL A 43 -7.11 1.83 -18.68
C VAL A 43 -6.50 2.60 -19.86
N SER A 44 -6.34 1.95 -21.01
CA SER A 44 -5.82 2.60 -22.22
C SER A 44 -6.70 3.78 -22.65
N LEU A 45 -8.02 3.62 -22.59
CA LEU A 45 -8.97 4.70 -22.85
C LEU A 45 -8.80 5.85 -21.84
N MET A 46 -8.72 5.54 -20.54
CA MET A 46 -8.57 6.55 -19.50
C MET A 46 -7.26 7.34 -19.63
N LEU A 47 -6.15 6.65 -19.93
CA LEU A 47 -4.85 7.28 -20.17
C LEU A 47 -4.86 8.15 -21.45
N SER A 48 -5.50 7.66 -22.51
CA SER A 48 -5.64 8.42 -23.77
C SER A 48 -6.47 9.68 -23.57
N ILE A 49 -7.58 9.60 -22.82
CA ILE A 49 -8.40 10.75 -22.45
C ILE A 49 -7.61 11.74 -21.58
N GLY A 50 -6.86 11.24 -20.58
CA GLY A 50 -6.00 12.08 -19.74
C GLY A 50 -4.95 12.83 -20.56
N ASN A 51 -4.30 12.14 -21.49
CA ASN A 51 -3.27 12.73 -22.36
C ASN A 51 -3.84 13.74 -23.36
N LEU A 52 -5.03 13.50 -23.90
CA LEU A 52 -5.69 14.42 -24.84
C LEU A 52 -6.29 15.65 -24.14
N SER A 53 -6.79 15.47 -22.92
CA SER A 53 -7.54 16.53 -22.25
C SER A 53 -6.67 17.54 -21.52
N THR A 54 -5.46 17.15 -21.09
CA THR A 54 -4.46 17.99 -20.40
C THR A 54 -5.03 18.87 -19.28
N HIS A 55 -6.16 18.43 -18.71
CA HIS A 55 -6.94 19.15 -17.74
C HIS A 55 -7.39 18.18 -16.65
N GLY A 56 -7.75 18.74 -15.49
CA GLY A 56 -8.31 17.95 -14.40
C GLY A 56 -9.61 17.25 -14.81
N PRO A 57 -9.93 16.12 -14.18
CA PRO A 57 -11.05 15.25 -14.57
C PRO A 57 -12.41 15.96 -14.61
N VAL A 58 -12.67 16.92 -13.71
CA VAL A 58 -13.92 17.71 -13.73
C VAL A 58 -14.09 18.48 -15.04
N LEU A 59 -13.03 19.14 -15.52
CA LEU A 59 -13.08 19.92 -16.75
C LEU A 59 -13.12 19.00 -17.98
N THR A 60 -12.38 17.88 -17.93
CA THR A 60 -12.37 16.87 -18.99
C THR A 60 -13.76 16.27 -19.22
N TYR A 61 -14.43 15.78 -18.18
CA TYR A 61 -15.77 15.21 -18.31
C TYR A 61 -16.81 16.27 -18.70
N LYS A 62 -16.67 17.51 -18.20
CA LYS A 62 -17.55 18.63 -18.61
C LYS A 62 -17.45 18.95 -20.10
N ARG A 63 -16.27 18.82 -20.72
CA ARG A 63 -16.06 19.03 -22.17
C ARG A 63 -16.52 17.84 -23.02
N LEU A 64 -16.39 16.61 -22.52
CA LEU A 64 -16.88 15.40 -23.20
C LEU A 64 -18.41 15.34 -23.24
N ALA A 65 -19.04 15.48 -22.08
CA ALA A 65 -20.49 15.51 -21.95
C ALA A 65 -20.87 16.32 -20.69
N PRO A 66 -21.57 17.46 -20.80
CA PRO A 66 -21.83 18.34 -19.65
C PRO A 66 -22.66 17.65 -18.55
N ILE A 67 -23.54 16.71 -18.92
CA ILE A 67 -24.33 15.88 -17.99
C ILE A 67 -23.42 14.95 -17.17
N ALA A 68 -22.28 14.52 -17.72
CA ALA A 68 -21.32 13.63 -17.07
C ALA A 68 -20.33 14.36 -16.15
N SER A 69 -20.46 15.68 -15.96
CA SER A 69 -19.55 16.45 -15.10
C SER A 69 -19.48 15.94 -13.65
N GLY A 70 -20.54 15.29 -13.15
CA GLY A 70 -20.54 14.61 -11.85
C GLY A 70 -19.52 13.47 -11.73
N ILE A 71 -19.19 12.78 -12.83
CA ILE A 71 -18.18 11.71 -12.85
C ILE A 71 -16.80 12.28 -12.52
N GLY A 72 -16.48 13.46 -13.03
CA GLY A 72 -15.21 14.13 -12.72
C GLY A 72 -15.06 14.44 -11.23
N TRP A 73 -16.14 14.87 -10.56
CA TRP A 73 -16.14 15.11 -9.12
C TRP A 73 -16.00 13.82 -8.31
N ALA A 74 -16.73 12.78 -8.68
CA ALA A 74 -16.62 11.47 -8.05
C ALA A 74 -15.19 10.90 -8.16
N LEU A 75 -14.55 11.06 -9.33
CA LEU A 75 -13.17 10.61 -9.54
C LEU A 75 -12.19 11.39 -8.65
N THR A 76 -12.33 12.71 -8.54
CA THR A 76 -11.47 13.52 -7.65
C THR A 76 -11.62 13.12 -6.18
N TRP A 77 -12.84 12.84 -5.73
CA TRP A 77 -13.09 12.37 -4.38
C TRP A 77 -12.42 11.02 -4.13
N HIS A 78 -12.60 10.08 -5.06
CA HIS A 78 -12.06 8.74 -4.92
C HIS A 78 -10.52 8.74 -4.89
N VAL A 79 -9.87 9.57 -5.72
CA VAL A 79 -8.41 9.76 -5.70
C VAL A 79 -7.95 10.38 -4.38
N SER A 80 -8.69 11.37 -3.85
CA SER A 80 -8.35 12.00 -2.56
C SER A 80 -8.39 11.01 -1.40
N GLU A 81 -9.41 10.17 -1.32
CA GLU A 81 -9.53 9.13 -0.29
C GLU A 81 -8.35 8.15 -0.34
N ARG A 82 -8.02 7.68 -1.55
CA ARG A 82 -6.90 6.74 -1.75
C ARG A 82 -5.56 7.38 -1.41
N LEU A 83 -5.34 8.63 -1.83
CA LEU A 83 -4.11 9.35 -1.54
C LEU A 83 -3.90 9.53 -0.03
N TYR A 84 -4.97 9.79 0.72
CA TYR A 84 -4.89 9.90 2.18
C TYR A 84 -4.47 8.59 2.85
N VAL A 85 -5.11 7.47 2.50
CA VAL A 85 -4.82 6.16 3.09
C VAL A 85 -3.44 5.65 2.70
N GLU A 86 -3.08 5.73 1.42
CA GLU A 86 -1.76 5.28 0.94
C GLU A 86 -0.64 6.19 1.44
N GLY A 87 -0.90 7.50 1.59
CA GLY A 87 0.04 8.43 2.21
C GLY A 87 0.34 8.09 3.67
N LEU A 88 -0.68 7.76 4.45
CA LEU A 88 -0.50 7.32 5.84
C LEU A 88 0.29 6.01 5.91
N ARG A 89 -0.04 5.04 5.05
CA ARG A 89 0.68 3.76 4.97
C ARG A 89 2.14 3.94 4.54
N ALA A 90 2.40 4.80 3.56
CA ALA A 90 3.75 5.12 3.10
C ALA A 90 4.58 5.79 4.22
N ALA A 91 3.98 6.72 4.98
CA ALA A 91 4.63 7.34 6.12
C ALA A 91 4.96 6.32 7.22
N GLN A 92 4.03 5.41 7.54
CA GLN A 92 4.27 4.33 8.50
C GLN A 92 5.39 3.39 8.04
N ASN A 93 5.38 3.01 6.76
CA ASN A 93 6.43 2.16 6.19
C ASN A 93 7.80 2.86 6.21
N LEU A 94 7.85 4.16 5.94
CA LEU A 94 9.08 4.93 6.00
C LEU A 94 9.64 4.99 7.43
N LEU A 95 8.78 5.19 8.44
CA LEU A 95 9.18 5.15 9.84
C LEU A 95 9.76 3.79 10.21
N TYR A 96 9.08 2.69 9.85
CA TYR A 96 9.61 1.34 10.08
C TYR A 96 10.93 1.11 9.33
N LEU A 97 11.07 1.59 8.10
CA LEU A 97 12.33 1.47 7.34
C LEU A 97 13.49 2.19 8.06
N VAL A 98 13.27 3.41 8.54
CA VAL A 98 14.28 4.17 9.30
C VAL A 98 14.61 3.48 10.62
N PHE A 99 13.61 2.96 11.34
CA PHE A 99 13.85 2.24 12.60
C PHE A 99 14.53 0.88 12.42
N SER A 100 14.38 0.26 11.25
CA SER A 100 15.05 -0.99 10.87
C SER A 100 16.52 -0.81 10.45
N LEU A 101 17.04 0.43 10.33
CA LEU A 101 18.48 0.67 10.06
C LEU A 101 19.39 0.39 11.28
N ARG A 102 18.89 -0.38 12.26
CA ARG A 102 19.60 -0.74 13.48
C ARG A 102 19.97 -2.22 13.43
N SER A 103 21.02 -2.58 14.18
CA SER A 103 21.42 -3.98 14.30
C SER A 103 20.36 -4.81 15.02
N ASN A 104 19.73 -4.33 16.09
CA ASN A 104 18.66 -5.06 16.78
C ASN A 104 17.33 -4.29 16.71
N LEU A 105 16.24 -4.98 16.35
CA LEU A 105 14.89 -4.43 16.33
C LEU A 105 14.19 -4.72 17.66
N ASP A 106 14.59 -4.00 18.72
CA ASP A 106 14.09 -4.22 20.08
C ASP A 106 12.57 -4.04 20.20
N TRP A 107 11.98 -3.15 19.38
CA TRP A 107 10.54 -2.88 19.34
C TRP A 107 9.69 -4.11 18.96
N ALA A 108 10.27 -5.11 18.31
CA ALA A 108 9.59 -6.32 17.85
C ALA A 108 9.70 -7.49 18.85
N ILE A 109 10.66 -7.45 19.78
CA ILE A 109 10.96 -8.58 20.69
C ILE A 109 10.70 -8.21 22.15
N ARG A 110 11.08 -7.00 22.57
CA ARG A 110 11.12 -6.61 23.98
C ARG A 110 9.89 -5.78 24.36
N CYS A 111 9.36 -6.11 25.52
CA CYS A 111 8.22 -5.43 26.13
C CYS A 111 8.62 -4.28 27.05
N GLU A 112 9.92 -4.09 27.32
CA GLU A 112 10.46 -3.06 28.22
C GLU A 112 10.51 -1.65 27.59
N HIS A 113 9.38 -1.20 27.03
CA HIS A 113 9.26 0.15 26.49
C HIS A 113 8.08 0.89 27.12
N SER A 114 8.20 2.21 27.24
CA SER A 114 7.19 3.06 27.88
C SER A 114 5.84 3.06 27.17
N TYR A 115 5.80 2.65 25.90
CA TYR A 115 4.56 2.53 25.11
C TYR A 115 3.88 1.16 25.25
N ASN A 116 4.51 0.18 25.90
CA ASN A 116 3.97 -1.16 26.06
C ASN A 116 3.04 -1.25 27.27
N SER A 117 1.99 -2.05 27.13
CA SER A 117 1.07 -2.34 28.23
C SER A 117 1.51 -3.59 29.01
N ARG A 118 0.86 -3.83 30.16
CA ARG A 118 1.03 -5.07 30.96
C ARG A 118 0.70 -6.37 30.23
N TYR A 119 0.06 -6.30 29.06
CA TYR A 119 -0.31 -7.45 28.23
C TYR A 119 0.72 -7.77 27.14
N CYS A 120 1.84 -7.03 27.09
CA CYS A 120 2.91 -7.32 26.16
C CYS A 120 3.61 -8.63 26.56
N VAL A 121 3.89 -9.48 25.58
CA VAL A 121 4.62 -10.74 25.75
C VAL A 121 5.94 -10.64 24.98
N ASN A 122 7.05 -10.94 25.65
CA ASN A 122 8.36 -10.99 25.01
C ASN A 122 8.41 -12.19 24.07
N PHE A 123 8.80 -11.98 22.81
CA PHE A 123 8.90 -13.06 21.82
C PHE A 123 10.25 -13.79 21.85
N GLY A 124 11.25 -13.24 22.54
CA GLY A 124 12.58 -13.84 22.71
C GLY A 124 12.72 -14.73 23.95
N GLU A 125 11.69 -14.82 24.79
CA GLU A 125 11.71 -15.67 26.00
C GLU A 125 10.99 -16.99 25.72
N GLU A 126 11.72 -18.10 25.69
CA GLU A 126 11.11 -19.44 25.73
C GLU A 126 10.44 -19.62 27.10
N ASN A 127 9.11 -19.67 27.08
CA ASN A 127 8.34 -19.81 28.31
C ASN A 127 8.36 -21.29 28.74
N VAL A 128 9.25 -21.63 29.68
CA VAL A 128 9.53 -23.00 30.16
C VAL A 128 8.35 -23.68 30.90
N THR A 129 7.17 -23.07 30.88
CA THR A 129 5.95 -23.57 31.56
C THR A 129 4.88 -24.10 30.59
N VAL A 130 5.16 -24.10 29.29
CA VAL A 130 4.23 -24.48 28.24
C VAL A 130 4.34 -25.99 27.99
N GLY A 131 3.32 -26.76 28.38
CA GLY A 131 3.22 -28.18 28.03
C GLY A 131 2.96 -28.40 26.53
N ASP A 132 3.19 -29.63 26.04
CA ASP A 132 3.15 -30.05 24.62
C ASP A 132 1.90 -29.62 23.80
N TYR A 133 0.82 -29.19 24.44
CA TYR A 133 -0.44 -28.81 23.80
C TYR A 133 -0.60 -27.32 23.50
N HIS A 134 0.33 -26.47 23.94
CA HIS A 134 0.29 -25.03 23.72
C HIS A 134 1.36 -24.63 22.70
N HIS A 135 1.12 -24.94 21.43
CA HIS A 135 1.93 -24.41 20.33
C HIS A 135 1.61 -22.91 20.18
N ASN A 136 2.58 -22.05 20.52
CA ASN A 136 2.50 -20.63 20.16
C ASN A 136 2.43 -20.57 18.62
N PRO A 137 1.49 -19.83 18.00
CA PRO A 137 1.46 -19.75 16.54
C PRO A 137 2.84 -19.33 16.03
N GLU A 138 3.40 -20.12 15.12
CA GLU A 138 4.55 -19.74 14.30
C GLU A 138 4.15 -18.59 13.39
N ASN A 139 3.95 -17.42 13.98
CA ASN A 139 3.83 -16.21 13.24
C ASN A 139 5.27 -15.89 12.76
N HIS A 140 5.55 -16.09 11.48
CA HIS A 140 6.85 -15.77 10.87
C HIS A 140 6.93 -14.30 10.48
N TRP A 141 6.99 -13.40 11.46
CA TRP A 141 7.02 -11.97 11.16
C TRP A 141 8.45 -11.71 10.68
N PRO A 142 8.64 -10.99 9.57
CA PRO A 142 9.98 -10.73 9.04
C PRO A 142 10.93 -10.09 10.09
N ALA A 143 10.38 -9.28 10.99
CA ALA A 143 11.14 -8.65 12.08
C ALA A 143 11.63 -9.65 13.15
N GLN A 144 10.88 -10.73 13.40
CA GLN A 144 11.29 -11.78 14.34
C GLN A 144 12.41 -12.65 13.75
N GLU A 145 12.28 -13.03 12.47
CA GLU A 145 13.28 -13.83 11.77
C GLU A 145 14.62 -13.06 11.64
N PHE A 146 14.56 -11.76 11.36
CA PHE A 146 15.75 -10.92 11.26
C PHE A 146 16.60 -10.93 12.53
N ASN A 147 15.95 -10.79 13.69
CA ASN A 147 16.64 -10.79 14.98
C ASN A 147 17.18 -12.19 15.34
N ARG A 148 16.48 -13.27 14.96
CA ARG A 148 16.95 -14.66 15.15
C ARG A 148 18.26 -14.93 14.41
N CYS A 149 18.40 -14.44 13.18
CA CYS A 149 19.64 -14.58 12.41
C CYS A 149 20.83 -13.84 13.04
N LEU A 150 20.59 -12.74 13.75
CA LEU A 150 21.65 -11.97 14.41
C LEU A 150 22.12 -12.60 15.72
N GLU A 151 21.23 -13.23 16.49
CA GLU A 151 21.60 -14.02 17.67
C GLU A 151 22.50 -15.22 17.29
N CYS A 152 22.29 -15.82 16.12
CA CYS A 152 23.19 -16.85 15.57
C CYS A 152 24.54 -16.30 15.08
N SER A 153 24.65 -15.01 14.76
CA SER A 153 25.91 -14.38 14.35
C SER A 153 26.74 -13.86 15.53
N ALA A 154 26.15 -13.77 16.72
CA ALA A 154 26.79 -13.28 17.94
C ALA A 154 27.24 -14.41 18.90
N SER A 155 27.04 -15.68 18.52
CA SER A 155 27.47 -16.89 19.24
C SER A 155 28.68 -17.56 18.61
#